data_AF-A0A1J1CB24-F1
#
_entry.id   AF-A0A1J1CB24-F1
#
_cell.length_a   1.000
_cell.length_b   1.000
_cell.length_c   1.000
_cell.angle_alpha   90.00
_cell.angle_beta   90.00
_cell.angle_gamma   90.00
#
_symmetry.space_group_name_H-M   'P 1'
#
loop_
_entity.id
_entity.type
_entity.pdbx_description
1 polymer ?
#
loop_
_entity_poly.entity_id
_entity_poly.type
_entity_poly.pdbx_seq_one_letter_code
_entity_poly.pdbx_strand_id
1 'polypeptide(L)' 'MVIEIDGGVHLRQKEYDQIRTEIMELKGLKVLRFKNEEVEENLGLVIKKIKEYLK' A
#
# COMPACT_ATOMS: atom_id res chain seq x y z
N MET A 1 -8.08 2.75 6.96
CA MET A 1 -7.42 2.20 5.77
C MET A 1 -6.42 3.25 5.28
N VAL A 2 -5.18 2.84 5.00
CA VAL A 2 -4.13 3.70 4.45
C VAL A 2 -3.80 3.20 3.04
N ILE A 3 -3.70 4.10 2.07
CA ILE A 3 -3.27 3.77 0.70
C ILE A 3 -1.95 4.47 0.44
N GLU A 4 -0.92 3.71 0.08
CA GLU A 4 0.39 4.20 -0.31
C GLU A 4 0.63 3.95 -1.81
N ILE A 5 1.21 4.93 -2.50
CA ILE A 5 1.65 4.76 -3.89
C ILE A 5 3.17 4.82 -3.92
N ASP A 6 3.79 3.73 -4.34
CA ASP A 6 5.24 3.55 -4.39
C ASP A 6 5.79 3.96 -5.76
N GLY A 7 6.62 4.99 -5.75
CA GLY A 7 7.31 5.54 -6.92
C GLY A 7 8.68 4.91 -7.21
N GLY A 8 9.02 3.76 -6.61
CA GLY A 8 10.21 2.99 -6.96
C GLY A 8 11.51 3.44 -6.29
N VAL A 9 11.47 4.37 -5.32
CA VAL A 9 12.64 4.74 -4.52
C VAL A 9 12.74 3.80 -3.31
N HIS A 10 12.94 2.51 -3.57
CA HIS A 10 13.09 1.50 -2.53
C HIS A 10 14.40 0.71 -2.71
N LEU A 11 15.51 1.36 -2.32
CA LEU A 11 16.79 0.67 -2.12
C LEU A 11 17.31 0.75 -0.69
N ARG A 12 16.67 1.50 0.22
CA ARG A 12 17.12 1.64 1.61
C ARG A 12 15.95 1.92 2.54
N GLN A 13 15.29 0.88 3.09
CA GLN A 13 14.46 0.97 4.32
C GLN A 13 13.75 -0.36 4.70
N LYS A 14 14.41 -1.52 4.57
CA LYS A 14 13.80 -2.82 4.97
C LYS A 14 13.30 -2.83 6.43
N GLU A 15 14.09 -2.30 7.36
CA GLU A 15 13.74 -2.24 8.78
C GLU A 15 12.61 -1.24 9.06
N TYR A 16 12.59 -0.12 8.32
CA TYR A 16 11.58 0.92 8.52
C TYR A 16 10.22 0.49 7.95
N ASP A 17 10.21 -0.24 6.83
CA ASP A 17 8.98 -0.83 6.27
C ASP A 17 8.42 -1.93 7.19
N GLN A 18 9.28 -2.74 7.82
CA GLN A 18 8.84 -3.74 8.80
C GLN A 18 8.20 -3.09 10.03
N ILE A 19 8.88 -2.12 10.64
CA ILE A 19 8.36 -1.39 11.81
C ILE A 19 7.06 -0.67 11.47
N ARG A 20 6.96 -0.09 10.27
CA ARG A 20 5.76 0.63 9.81
C ARG A 20 4.59 -0.32 9.57
N THR A 21 4.85 -1.51 9.03
CA THR A 21 3.85 -2.57 8.86
C THR A 21 3.37 -3.07 10.23
N GLU A 22 4.28 -3.39 11.15
CA GLU A 22 3.94 -3.85 12.51
C GLU A 22 3.13 -2.82 13.30
N ILE A 23 3.49 -1.53 13.23
CA ILE A 23 2.74 -0.46 13.91
C ILE A 23 1.33 -0.30 13.33
N MET A 24 1.18 -0.46 12.01
CA MET A 24 -0.12 -0.34 11.34
C MET A 24 -1.01 -1.55 11.63
N GLU A 25 -0.44 -2.77 11.67
CA GLU A 25 -1.14 -3.99 12.11
C GLU A 25 -1.58 -3.90 13.57
N LEU A 26 -0.70 -3.45 14.48
CA LEU A 26 -1.02 -3.22 15.89
C LEU A 26 -2.16 -2.20 16.10
N LYS A 27 -2.30 -1.23 15.19
CA LYS A 27 -3.38 -0.24 15.22
C LYS A 27 -4.67 -0.71 14.55
N GLY A 28 -4.71 -1.95 14.03
CA GLY A 28 -5.86 -2.46 13.26
C GLY A 28 -6.06 -1.74 11.92
N LEU A 29 -5.03 -1.06 11.42
CA LEU A 29 -5.09 -0.29 10.18
C LEU A 29 -4.63 -1.15 9.02
N LYS A 30 -5.54 -1.43 8.08
CA LYS A 30 -5.20 -2.07 6.80
C LYS A 30 -4.45 -1.08 5.89
N VAL A 31 -3.32 -1.52 5.35
CA VAL A 31 -2.46 -0.78 4.41
C VAL A 31 -2.52 -1.43 3.04
N LEU A 32 -2.79 -0.64 2.01
CA LEU A 32 -2.73 -1.07 0.61
C LEU A 32 -1.65 -0.26 -0.09
N ARG A 33 -0.64 -0.95 -0.63
CA ARG A 33 0.43 -0.32 -1.42
C ARG A 33 0.23 -0.66 -2.90
N PHE A 34 0.31 0.35 -3.75
CA PHE A 34 0.27 0.22 -5.22
C PHE A 34 1.53 0.83 -5.82
N LYS A 35 2.02 0.29 -6.93
CA LYS A 35 3.07 0.99 -7.69
C LYS A 35 2.48 2.15 -8.48
N ASN A 36 3.28 3.17 -8.79
CA ASN A 36 2.88 4.25 -9.70
C ASN A 36 2.32 3.69 -11.02
N GLU A 37 3.03 2.74 -11.62
CA GLU A 37 2.64 2.07 -12.87
C GLU A 37 1.27 1.38 -12.76
N GLU A 38 0.95 0.74 -11.63
CA GLU A 38 -0.38 0.12 -11.43
C GLU A 38 -1.50 1.15 -11.41
N VAL A 39 -1.23 2.34 -10.88
CA VAL A 39 -2.20 3.45 -10.82
C VAL A 39 -2.35 4.11 -12.18
N GLU A 40 -1.24 4.32 -12.89
CA GLU A 40 -1.20 4.98 -14.20
C GLU A 40 -1.74 4.08 -15.32
N GLU A 41 -1.40 2.79 -15.32
CA GLU A 41 -1.79 1.85 -16.37
C GLU A 41 -3.12 1.15 -16.08
N ASN A 42 -3.49 0.98 -14.79
CA ASN A 42 -4.64 0.15 -14.43
C ASN A 42 -5.39 0.62 -13.18
N LEU A 43 -5.83 1.88 -13.20
CA LEU A 43 -6.65 2.47 -12.14
C LEU A 43 -7.91 1.65 -11.80
N GLY A 44 -8.51 0.97 -12.78
CA GLY A 44 -9.68 0.12 -12.56
C GLY A 44 -9.39 -1.05 -11.62
N LEU A 45 -8.24 -1.70 -11.77
CA LEU A 45 -7.78 -2.77 -10.87
C LEU A 45 -7.53 -2.23 -9.46
N VAL A 46 -6.90 -1.06 -9.33
CA VAL A 46 -6.64 -0.39 -8.05
C VAL A 46 -7.94 -0.13 -7.29
N ILE A 47 -8.93 0.47 -7.96
CA ILE A 47 -10.24 0.75 -7.36
C ILE A 47 -10.95 -0.54 -6.95
N LYS A 48 -10.87 -1.59 -7.78
CA LYS A 48 -11.47 -2.90 -7.45
C LYS A 48 -10.85 -3.49 -6.18
N LYS A 49 -9.51 -3.50 -6.09
CA LYS A 49 -8.79 -3.97 -4.89
C LYS A 49 -9.21 -3.17 -3.65
N ILE A 50 -9.30 -1.84 -3.75
CA ILE A 50 -9.76 -0.99 -2.63
C ILE A 50 -11.19 -1.38 -2.19
N LYS A 51 -12.11 -1.57 -3.15
CA LYS A 51 -13.51 -1.96 -2.86
C LYS A 51 -13.62 -3.34 -2.21
N GLU A 52 -12.82 -4.31 -2.65
CA GLU A 52 -12.78 -5.65 -2.05
C GLU A 52 -12.27 -5.61 -0.61
N TYR A 53 -11.32 -4.71 -0.31
CA TYR A 53 -10.75 -4.55 1.04
C TYR A 53 -11.65 -3.80 2.04
N LEU A 54 -12.60 -2.99 1.54
CA LEU A 54 -13.57 -2.23 2.33
C LEU A 54 -14.88 -2.99 2.61
N LYS A 55 -15.08 -4.16 1.97
CA LYS A 55 -16.14 -5.11 2.36
C LYS A 55 -15.80 -5.80 3.67
#